data_AF-A0A8J5QT02-F1
#
_entry.id   AF-A0A8J5QT02-F1
#
_cell.length_a   1.000
_cell.length_b   1.000
_cell.length_c   1.000
_cell.angle_alpha   90.00
_cell.angle_beta   90.00
_cell.angle_gamma   90.00
#
_symmetry.space_group_name_H-M   'P 1'
#
loop_
_entity.id
_entity.type
_entity.pdbx_description
1 polymer ?
#
loop_
_entity_poly.entity_id
_entity_poly.type
_entity_poly.pdbx_seq_one_letter_code
_entity_poly.pdbx_strand_id
1 'polypeptide(L)'
;MFSPLSLSSEQGEIGDVIVGRITEVQQSRWKVDTNSKLDSVLLLSSVNLPGGELRRRSAEDEQTMRRYLQEGDLICAEVQSTYQDGSLSLHTRVLKYGKLSQGVMVKVPPALIKRKKTHFHHLANGATLILGNNGYVWIGASSQSTDKSEGGFTQDLTRVAHEDREICARLRNCVLILSTCNILLTDTSVTYAYEESGKYKANELLQPEAIVDVALLTHHRLNQ
;
A
#
# COMPACT_ATOMS: atom_id res chain seq x y z
N MET A 1 -4.90 -5.12 -35.21
CA MET A 1 -6.04 -5.63 -34.43
C MET A 1 -5.66 -5.40 -32.97
N PHE A 2 -6.07 -4.29 -32.39
CA PHE A 2 -5.77 -3.98 -31.00
C PHE A 2 -6.63 -4.91 -30.14
N SER A 3 -5.99 -5.85 -29.46
CA SER A 3 -6.63 -6.60 -28.38
C SER A 3 -7.16 -5.58 -27.37
N PRO A 4 -8.42 -5.68 -26.93
CA PRO A 4 -8.86 -4.88 -25.80
C PRO A 4 -7.94 -5.24 -24.64
N LEU A 5 -7.26 -4.25 -24.05
CA LEU A 5 -6.69 -4.39 -22.71
C LEU A 5 -7.84 -4.90 -21.85
N SER A 6 -7.80 -6.18 -21.52
CA SER A 6 -8.88 -6.82 -20.81
C SER A 6 -8.98 -6.13 -19.45
N LEU A 7 -10.16 -5.58 -19.16
CA LEU A 7 -10.60 -5.10 -17.84
C LEU A 7 -10.55 -6.19 -16.75
N SER A 8 -9.89 -7.32 -17.01
CA SER A 8 -9.82 -8.51 -16.18
C SER A 8 -8.76 -8.43 -15.08
N SER A 9 -7.84 -7.45 -15.12
CA SER A 9 -6.78 -7.32 -14.11
C SER A 9 -7.10 -6.34 -12.97
N GLU A 10 -8.33 -5.82 -12.88
CA GLU A 10 -8.76 -4.94 -11.77
C GLU A 10 -9.17 -5.71 -10.51
N GLN A 11 -9.25 -7.04 -10.59
CA GLN A 11 -9.56 -7.90 -9.45
C GLN A 11 -8.26 -8.51 -8.93
N GLY A 12 -7.99 -8.29 -7.64
CA GLY A 12 -6.86 -8.93 -6.95
C GLY A 12 -6.95 -10.44 -7.06
N GLU A 13 -5.84 -11.09 -7.38
CA GLU A 13 -5.72 -12.54 -7.48
C GLU A 13 -5.31 -13.14 -6.14
N ILE A 14 -5.57 -14.44 -5.96
CA ILE A 14 -5.14 -15.15 -4.75
C ILE A 14 -3.61 -15.05 -4.61
N GLY A 15 -3.15 -14.61 -3.43
CA GLY A 15 -1.74 -14.36 -3.15
C GLY A 15 -1.27 -12.94 -3.48
N ASP A 16 -2.10 -12.09 -4.08
CA ASP A 16 -1.76 -10.69 -4.31
C ASP A 16 -1.67 -9.94 -2.98
N VAL A 17 -0.62 -9.13 -2.86
CA VAL A 17 -0.48 -8.16 -1.77
C VAL A 17 -1.17 -6.88 -2.18
N ILE A 18 -2.05 -6.38 -1.32
CA ILE A 18 -2.84 -5.18 -1.57
C ILE A 18 -2.77 -4.21 -0.40
N VAL A 19 -2.95 -2.93 -0.70
CA VAL A 19 -3.20 -1.91 0.31
C VAL A 19 -4.69 -1.59 0.28
N GLY A 20 -5.31 -1.43 1.45
CA GLY A 20 -6.74 -1.14 1.56
C GLY A 20 -7.05 -0.15 2.67
N ARG A 21 -8.26 0.41 2.62
CA ARG A 21 -8.79 1.30 3.66
C ARG A 21 -10.00 0.68 4.31
N ILE A 22 -10.04 0.63 5.64
CA ILE A 22 -11.22 0.15 6.37
C ILE A 22 -12.40 1.08 6.11
N THR A 23 -13.51 0.55 5.60
CA THR A 23 -14.74 1.29 5.32
C THR A 23 -15.75 1.13 6.44
N GLU A 24 -15.89 -0.08 6.98
CA GLU A 24 -16.85 -0.41 8.04
C GLU A 24 -16.30 -1.48 8.99
N VAL A 25 -16.61 -1.36 10.28
CA VAL A 25 -16.43 -2.44 11.27
C VAL A 25 -17.78 -3.14 11.47
N GLN A 26 -17.86 -4.44 11.18
CA GLN A 26 -19.06 -5.25 11.36
C GLN A 26 -18.80 -6.39 12.37
N GLN A 27 -19.85 -7.17 12.64
CA GLN A 27 -19.76 -8.34 13.49
C GLN A 27 -18.74 -9.35 12.94
N SER A 28 -17.66 -9.59 13.69
CA SER A 28 -16.57 -10.52 13.36
C SER A 28 -15.83 -10.28 12.04
N ARG A 29 -16.02 -9.14 11.37
CA ARG A 29 -15.32 -8.78 10.12
C ARG A 29 -15.17 -7.28 9.91
N TRP A 30 -14.16 -6.90 9.14
CA TRP A 30 -13.98 -5.55 8.60
C TRP A 30 -14.26 -5.54 7.10
N LYS A 31 -14.90 -4.48 6.62
CA LYS A 31 -14.94 -4.17 5.20
C LYS A 31 -13.79 -3.26 4.82
N VAL A 32 -13.23 -3.50 3.65
CA VAL A 32 -12.02 -2.84 3.17
C VAL A 32 -12.20 -2.39 1.72
N ASP A 33 -12.04 -1.09 1.47
CA ASP A 33 -11.89 -0.54 0.11
C ASP A 33 -10.52 -0.98 -0.44
N THR A 34 -10.56 -1.76 -1.50
CA THR A 34 -9.39 -2.31 -2.18
C THR A 34 -9.38 -1.98 -3.66
N ASN A 35 -10.06 -0.92 -4.11
CA ASN A 35 -10.20 -0.56 -5.53
C ASN A 35 -10.96 -1.60 -6.38
N SER A 36 -11.80 -2.41 -5.74
CA SER A 36 -12.66 -3.40 -6.38
C SER A 36 -14.11 -2.91 -6.45
N LYS A 37 -14.93 -3.56 -7.29
CA LYS A 37 -16.36 -3.22 -7.43
C LYS A 37 -17.16 -3.38 -6.13
N LEU A 38 -16.74 -4.32 -5.30
CA LEU A 38 -17.31 -4.60 -3.99
C LEU A 38 -16.23 -4.44 -2.93
N ASP A 39 -16.63 -4.08 -1.72
CA ASP A 39 -15.73 -4.07 -0.56
C ASP A 39 -15.19 -5.47 -0.30
N SER A 40 -13.89 -5.54 -0.02
CA SER A 40 -13.23 -6.77 0.42
C SER A 40 -13.51 -7.02 1.90
N VAL A 41 -13.41 -8.28 2.30
CA VAL A 41 -13.72 -8.72 3.66
C VAL A 41 -12.45 -9.20 4.36
N LEU A 42 -12.12 -8.59 5.49
CA LEU A 42 -11.10 -9.09 6.42
C LEU A 42 -11.81 -9.69 7.63
N LEU A 43 -11.76 -11.01 7.77
CA LEU A 43 -12.38 -11.68 8.91
C LEU A 43 -11.51 -11.50 10.16
N LEU A 44 -12.14 -11.36 11.33
CA LEU A 44 -11.43 -11.43 12.62
C LEU A 44 -10.68 -12.77 12.76
N SER A 45 -11.15 -13.81 12.08
CA SER A 45 -10.49 -15.10 12.07
C SER A 45 -9.22 -15.18 11.21
N SER A 46 -9.02 -14.20 10.33
CA SER A 46 -7.93 -14.13 9.35
C SER A 46 -6.85 -13.11 9.73
N VAL A 47 -6.90 -12.57 10.95
CA VAL A 47 -5.90 -11.65 11.50
C VAL A 47 -5.13 -12.26 12.67
N ASN A 48 -3.90 -11.78 12.89
CA ASN A 48 -3.09 -12.13 14.04
C ASN A 48 -3.24 -11.07 15.13
N LEU A 49 -4.04 -11.36 16.16
CA LEU A 49 -4.20 -10.43 17.28
C LEU A 49 -2.94 -10.42 18.17
N PRO A 50 -2.59 -9.26 18.77
CA PRO A 50 -1.51 -9.18 19.74
C PRO A 50 -1.81 -10.09 20.94
N GLY A 51 -0.84 -10.94 21.32
CA GLY A 51 -0.98 -11.98 22.36
C GLY A 51 -0.81 -13.43 21.88
N GLY A 52 -0.68 -13.66 20.57
CA GLY A 52 -0.32 -14.97 19.99
C GLY A 52 -1.50 -15.88 19.62
N GLU A 53 -1.23 -16.91 18.80
CA GLU A 53 -2.22 -17.83 18.20
C GLU A 53 -3.07 -18.63 19.23
N LEU A 54 -2.63 -18.72 20.49
CA LEU A 54 -3.27 -19.51 21.57
C LEU A 54 -4.32 -18.75 22.40
N ARG A 55 -4.55 -17.45 22.17
CA ARG A 55 -5.62 -16.72 22.86
C ARG A 55 -6.97 -17.16 22.29
N ARG A 56 -7.82 -17.78 23.12
CA ARG A 56 -9.20 -18.11 22.74
C ARG A 56 -9.92 -16.83 22.33
N ARG A 57 -10.34 -16.76 21.06
CA ARG A 57 -11.13 -15.65 20.52
C ARG A 57 -12.43 -15.54 21.32
N SER A 58 -12.59 -14.46 22.07
CA SER A 58 -13.70 -14.27 22.99
C SER A 58 -14.69 -13.23 22.45
N ALA A 59 -15.89 -13.17 23.03
CA ALA A 59 -16.85 -12.10 22.74
C ALA A 59 -16.30 -10.70 23.08
N GLU A 60 -15.28 -10.60 23.94
CA GLU A 60 -14.58 -9.36 24.23
C GLU A 60 -13.70 -8.89 23.05
N ASP A 61 -13.15 -9.81 22.26
CA ASP A 61 -12.37 -9.45 21.06
C ASP A 61 -13.28 -8.81 20.00
N GLU A 62 -14.53 -9.27 19.91
CA GLU A 62 -15.55 -8.69 19.04
C GLU A 62 -15.92 -7.26 19.45
N GLN A 63 -16.02 -7.00 20.75
CA GLN A 63 -16.18 -5.64 21.30
C GLN A 63 -14.94 -4.77 21.11
N THR A 64 -13.77 -5.39 20.99
CA THR A 64 -12.46 -4.73 20.89
C THR A 64 -11.98 -4.59 19.44
N MET A 65 -12.70 -5.14 18.45
CA MET A 65 -12.36 -5.05 17.02
C MET A 65 -12.07 -3.63 16.57
N ARG A 66 -12.91 -2.69 17.02
CA ARG A 66 -12.80 -1.26 16.72
C ARG A 66 -11.51 -0.63 17.28
N ARG A 67 -10.91 -1.22 18.32
CA ARG A 67 -9.62 -0.75 18.86
C ARG A 67 -8.43 -1.15 17.98
N TYR A 68 -8.54 -2.28 17.26
CA TYR A 68 -7.49 -2.72 16.33
C TYR A 68 -7.57 -1.98 15.00
N LEU A 69 -8.77 -1.95 14.42
CA LEU A 69 -9.05 -1.35 13.13
C LEU A 69 -10.39 -0.63 13.16
N GLN A 70 -10.37 0.65 12.83
CA GLN A 70 -11.54 1.52 12.70
C GLN A 70 -11.62 2.10 11.29
N GLU A 71 -12.76 2.68 10.96
CA GLU A 71 -13.02 3.29 9.66
C GLU A 71 -11.96 4.36 9.34
N GLY A 72 -11.42 4.32 8.13
CA GLY A 72 -10.35 5.19 7.66
C GLY A 72 -8.93 4.67 7.89
N ASP A 73 -8.74 3.65 8.74
CA ASP A 73 -7.43 3.01 8.90
C ASP A 73 -6.96 2.37 7.59
N LEU A 74 -5.66 2.44 7.34
CA LEU A 74 -5.04 1.78 6.20
C LEU A 74 -4.43 0.45 6.62
N ILE A 75 -4.55 -0.56 5.77
CA ILE A 75 -3.97 -1.88 5.99
C ILE A 75 -3.20 -2.35 4.76
N CYS A 76 -2.20 -3.20 5.01
CA CYS A 76 -1.60 -4.05 4.00
C CYS A 76 -2.04 -5.49 4.30
N ALA A 77 -2.57 -6.18 3.29
CA ALA A 77 -3.10 -7.54 3.42
C ALA A 77 -2.83 -8.35 2.16
N GLU A 78 -2.99 -9.66 2.28
CA GLU A 78 -2.89 -10.59 1.15
C GLU A 78 -4.27 -11.16 0.83
N VAL A 79 -4.56 -11.36 -0.45
CA VAL A 79 -5.80 -11.98 -0.92
C VAL A 79 -5.74 -13.49 -0.65
N GLN A 80 -6.60 -13.95 0.26
CA GLN A 80 -6.71 -15.37 0.64
C GLN A 80 -7.50 -16.18 -0.37
N SER A 81 -8.65 -15.65 -0.78
CA SER A 81 -9.60 -16.30 -1.66
C SER A 81 -10.54 -15.26 -2.27
N THR A 82 -11.28 -15.66 -3.30
CA THR A 82 -12.35 -14.86 -3.90
C THR A 82 -13.69 -15.51 -3.57
N TYR A 83 -14.68 -14.69 -3.22
CA TYR A 83 -16.05 -15.14 -3.00
C TYR A 83 -16.80 -15.28 -4.34
N GLN A 84 -17.94 -15.96 -4.33
CA GLN A 84 -18.76 -16.20 -5.53
C GLN A 84 -19.31 -14.90 -6.15
N ASP A 85 -19.47 -13.85 -5.34
CA ASP A 85 -19.88 -12.51 -5.78
C ASP A 85 -18.72 -11.67 -6.33
N GLY A 86 -17.50 -12.20 -6.31
CA GLY A 86 -16.29 -11.52 -6.76
C GLY A 86 -15.64 -10.61 -5.72
N SER A 87 -16.15 -10.55 -4.50
CA SER A 87 -15.46 -9.88 -3.38
C SER A 87 -14.22 -10.67 -2.94
N LEU A 88 -13.22 -9.98 -2.40
CA LEU A 88 -11.97 -10.62 -1.97
C LEU A 88 -12.02 -10.92 -0.47
N SER A 89 -11.60 -12.11 -0.08
CA SER A 89 -11.31 -12.46 1.31
C SER A 89 -9.84 -12.16 1.59
N LEU A 90 -9.58 -11.34 2.61
CA LEU A 90 -8.23 -10.89 2.97
C LEU A 90 -7.73 -11.61 4.23
N HIS A 91 -6.41 -11.72 4.35
CA HIS A 91 -5.75 -12.16 5.58
C HIS A 91 -4.48 -11.37 5.87
N THR A 92 -4.12 -11.29 7.16
CA THR A 92 -2.90 -10.63 7.64
C THR A 92 -2.11 -11.56 8.56
N ARG A 93 -2.02 -12.85 8.20
CA ARG A 93 -1.33 -13.87 9.01
C ARG A 93 0.19 -13.73 9.01
N VAL A 94 0.76 -12.95 8.08
CA VAL A 94 2.19 -12.67 8.06
C VAL A 94 2.46 -11.41 8.86
N LEU A 95 3.43 -11.43 9.78
CA LEU A 95 3.76 -10.31 10.68
C LEU A 95 4.11 -8.98 9.98
N LYS A 96 4.48 -9.02 8.70
CA LYS A 96 4.74 -7.82 7.90
C LYS A 96 3.45 -7.12 7.42
N TYR A 97 2.31 -7.80 7.46
CA TYR A 97 0.99 -7.30 7.08
C TYR A 97 0.22 -6.83 8.32
N GLY A 98 -0.79 -6.00 8.10
CA GLY A 98 -1.57 -5.39 9.18
C GLY A 98 -1.82 -3.90 8.95
N LYS A 99 -2.09 -3.18 10.04
CA LYS A 99 -2.32 -1.75 10.08
C LYS A 99 -1.07 -0.98 9.67
N LEU A 100 -1.27 -0.02 8.78
CA LEU A 100 -0.23 0.90 8.33
C LEU A 100 -0.23 2.15 9.22
N SER A 101 0.96 2.55 9.67
CA SER A 101 1.18 3.71 10.53
C SER A 101 1.06 5.04 9.74
N GLN A 102 1.66 6.10 10.27
CA GLN A 102 1.68 7.40 9.60
C GLN A 102 2.37 7.30 8.22
N GLY A 103 1.66 7.74 7.19
CA GLY A 103 2.12 7.74 5.81
C GLY A 103 1.07 8.34 4.88
N VAL A 104 1.29 8.21 3.58
CA VAL A 104 0.39 8.66 2.52
C VAL A 104 0.05 7.50 1.60
N MET A 105 -1.23 7.40 1.23
CA MET A 105 -1.69 6.46 0.21
C MET A 105 -1.99 7.22 -1.08
N VAL A 106 -1.56 6.65 -2.21
CA VAL A 106 -1.78 7.15 -3.56
C VAL A 106 -2.52 6.08 -4.35
N LYS A 107 -3.56 6.48 -5.08
CA LYS A 107 -4.28 5.60 -6.01
C LYS A 107 -3.71 5.79 -7.41
N VAL A 108 -3.33 4.70 -8.06
CA VAL A 108 -2.87 4.66 -9.47
C VAL A 108 -3.62 3.54 -10.21
N PRO A 109 -3.64 3.54 -11.55
CA PRO A 109 -4.19 2.42 -12.30
C PRO A 109 -3.49 1.10 -11.91
N PRO A 110 -4.23 0.03 -11.54
CA PRO A 110 -3.63 -1.25 -11.12
C PRO A 110 -2.68 -1.85 -12.17
N ALA A 111 -2.99 -1.64 -13.46
CA ALA A 111 -2.18 -2.11 -14.59
C ALA A 111 -0.75 -1.52 -14.63
N LEU A 112 -0.49 -0.42 -13.91
CA LEU A 112 0.84 0.16 -13.81
C LEU A 112 1.70 -0.49 -12.73
N ILE A 113 1.13 -1.28 -11.83
CA ILE A 113 1.89 -1.98 -10.79
C ILE A 113 2.48 -3.25 -11.37
N LYS A 114 3.81 -3.35 -11.40
CA LYS A 114 4.46 -4.59 -11.83
C LYS A 114 4.41 -5.63 -10.72
N ARG A 115 3.71 -6.75 -10.96
CA ARG A 115 3.68 -7.89 -10.04
C ARG A 115 5.11 -8.42 -9.81
N LYS A 116 5.53 -8.49 -8.54
CA LYS A 116 6.83 -9.00 -8.10
C LYS A 116 6.64 -9.89 -6.87
N LYS A 117 7.68 -10.64 -6.47
CA LYS A 117 7.60 -11.42 -5.21
C LYS A 117 7.62 -10.53 -3.96
N THR A 118 8.24 -9.35 -4.07
CA THR A 118 8.36 -8.37 -3.00
C THR A 118 7.57 -7.12 -3.36
N HIS A 119 6.64 -6.75 -2.48
CA HIS A 119 5.80 -5.55 -2.59
C HIS A 119 6.07 -4.54 -1.49
N PHE A 120 6.86 -4.92 -0.49
CA PHE A 120 7.24 -4.10 0.66
C PHE A 120 8.73 -3.76 0.51
N HIS A 121 9.04 -2.49 0.33
CA HIS A 121 10.38 -2.02 0.02
C HIS A 121 10.82 -0.98 1.05
N HIS A 122 11.96 -1.24 1.70
CA HIS A 122 12.67 -0.24 2.49
C HIS A 122 13.68 0.43 1.57
N LEU A 123 13.45 1.71 1.27
CA LEU A 123 14.27 2.49 0.37
C LEU A 123 15.47 3.08 1.12
N ALA A 124 16.57 3.29 0.41
CA ALA A 124 17.80 3.85 0.98
C ALA A 124 17.65 5.28 1.52
N ASN A 125 16.63 6.01 1.06
CA ASN A 125 16.27 7.35 1.53
C ASN A 125 15.49 7.34 2.86
N GLY A 126 15.37 6.19 3.55
CA GLY A 126 14.67 6.10 4.83
C GLY A 126 13.15 6.02 4.72
N ALA A 127 12.59 5.89 3.52
CA ALA A 127 11.16 5.65 3.33
C ALA A 127 10.83 4.17 3.16
N THR A 128 9.60 3.80 3.50
CA THR A 128 8.99 2.52 3.19
C THR A 128 7.97 2.72 2.07
N LEU A 129 8.07 1.91 1.02
CA LEU A 129 7.17 1.90 -0.13
C LEU A 129 6.45 0.54 -0.20
N ILE A 130 5.12 0.57 -0.28
CA ILE A 130 4.29 -0.61 -0.50
C ILE A 130 3.53 -0.42 -1.80
N LEU A 131 3.75 -1.32 -2.77
CA LEU A 131 3.08 -1.32 -4.07
C LEU A 131 1.99 -2.39 -4.07
N GLY A 132 0.75 -2.04 -3.71
CA GLY A 132 -0.37 -2.97 -3.76
C GLY A 132 -0.78 -3.29 -5.20
N ASN A 133 -1.02 -4.57 -5.50
CA ASN A 133 -1.42 -5.03 -6.84
C ASN A 133 -2.76 -4.44 -7.31
N ASN A 134 -3.54 -3.90 -6.38
CA ASN A 134 -4.78 -3.18 -6.64
C ASN A 134 -4.59 -1.69 -7.03
N GLY A 135 -3.35 -1.23 -7.22
CA GLY A 135 -3.05 0.16 -7.56
C GLY A 135 -3.06 1.11 -6.36
N TYR A 136 -3.20 0.60 -5.14
CA TYR A 136 -3.03 1.42 -3.94
C TYR A 136 -1.56 1.33 -3.49
N VAL A 137 -0.88 2.47 -3.55
CA VAL A 137 0.51 2.63 -3.15
C VAL A 137 0.56 3.33 -1.80
N TRP A 138 1.28 2.76 -0.84
CA TRP A 138 1.51 3.41 0.45
C TRP A 138 2.98 3.81 0.61
N ILE A 139 3.20 5.01 1.13
CA ILE A 139 4.52 5.58 1.40
C ILE A 139 4.54 6.09 2.83
N GLY A 140 5.50 5.66 3.63
CA GLY A 140 5.69 6.15 4.99
C GLY A 140 7.15 6.26 5.37
N ALA A 141 7.45 6.99 6.44
CA ALA A 141 8.80 7.03 6.98
C ALA A 141 9.16 5.65 7.58
N SER A 142 10.39 5.19 7.38
CA SER A 142 10.88 3.96 7.98
C SER A 142 11.36 4.27 9.40
N SER A 143 10.52 4.07 10.42
CA SER A 143 11.05 3.98 11.79
C SER A 143 11.79 2.65 11.92
N GLN A 144 13.09 2.70 12.23
CA GLN A 144 13.92 1.50 12.43
C GLN A 144 13.52 0.69 13.68
N SER A 145 12.48 1.12 14.40
CA SER A 145 12.17 0.72 15.77
C SER A 145 10.72 0.29 15.97
N THR A 146 10.13 -0.45 15.04
CA THR A 146 8.90 -1.21 15.36
C THR A 146 9.23 -2.67 15.38
N ASP A 147 9.45 -3.19 16.59
CA ASP A 147 9.30 -4.61 16.86
C ASP A 147 7.89 -5.01 16.40
N LYS A 148 7.78 -5.60 15.20
CA LYS A 148 6.52 -6.10 14.63
C LYS A 148 6.00 -7.35 15.37
N SER A 149 6.57 -7.64 16.53
CA SER A 149 6.23 -8.70 17.47
C SER A 149 4.79 -8.59 17.99
N GLU A 150 4.20 -7.39 17.97
CA GLU A 150 2.86 -7.10 18.54
C GLU A 150 1.72 -7.13 17.51
N GLY A 151 1.72 -8.13 16.62
CA GLY A 151 0.50 -8.48 15.86
C GLY A 151 0.07 -7.48 14.77
N GLY A 152 0.94 -6.60 14.30
CA GLY A 152 0.68 -5.76 13.12
C GLY A 152 -0.48 -4.75 13.26
N PHE A 153 -1.06 -4.55 14.44
CA PHE A 153 -2.17 -3.59 14.67
C PHE A 153 -1.77 -2.36 15.50
N THR A 154 -0.55 -2.32 16.02
CA THR A 154 -0.01 -1.16 16.74
C THR A 154 0.35 -0.05 15.75
N GLN A 155 -0.13 1.17 16.02
CA GLN A 155 0.17 2.34 15.19
C GLN A 155 1.29 3.16 15.83
N ASP A 156 2.35 3.42 15.06
CA ASP A 156 3.39 4.36 15.46
C ASP A 156 2.96 5.79 15.15
N LEU A 157 2.54 6.51 16.20
CA LEU A 157 2.12 7.91 16.15
C LEU A 157 3.21 8.88 16.62
N THR A 158 4.46 8.40 16.73
CA THR A 158 5.58 9.27 17.11
C THR A 158 5.82 10.37 16.08
N ARG A 159 6.51 11.43 16.51
CA ARG A 159 6.76 12.58 15.65
C ARG A 159 7.75 12.20 14.53
N VAL A 160 7.24 12.15 13.30
CA VAL A 160 8.06 12.04 12.09
C VAL A 160 8.75 13.37 11.79
N ALA A 161 10.05 13.36 11.52
CA ALA A 161 10.84 14.55 11.21
C ALA A 161 10.36 15.23 9.92
N HIS A 162 10.64 16.54 9.78
CA HIS A 162 10.23 17.28 8.58
C HIS A 162 10.90 16.71 7.31
N GLU A 163 12.19 16.35 7.41
CA GLU A 163 12.97 15.76 6.31
C GLU A 163 12.31 14.46 5.82
N ASP A 164 11.96 13.54 6.70
CA ASP A 164 11.27 12.29 6.33
C ASP A 164 9.91 12.55 5.67
N ARG A 165 9.16 13.57 6.13
CA ARG A 165 7.89 13.97 5.51
C ARG A 165 8.10 14.53 4.11
N GLU A 166 9.17 15.30 3.90
CA GLU A 166 9.54 15.82 2.58
C GLU A 166 9.91 14.68 1.62
N ILE A 167 10.65 13.68 2.10
CA ILE A 167 10.97 12.47 1.33
C ILE A 167 9.69 11.75 0.91
N CYS A 168 8.75 11.54 1.84
CA CYS A 168 7.45 10.93 1.54
C CYS A 168 6.64 11.74 0.53
N ALA A 169 6.61 13.07 0.66
CA ALA A 169 5.90 13.96 -0.25
C ALA A 169 6.50 13.93 -1.68
N ARG A 170 7.84 13.93 -1.76
CA ARG A 170 8.59 13.80 -3.02
C ARG A 170 8.30 12.46 -3.70
N LEU A 171 8.42 11.34 -2.96
CA LEU A 171 8.08 10.01 -3.47
C LEU A 171 6.63 9.93 -3.97
N ARG A 172 5.69 10.53 -3.22
CA ARG A 172 4.28 10.60 -3.64
C ARG A 172 4.13 11.32 -4.98
N ASN A 173 4.85 12.41 -5.20
CA ASN A 173 4.84 13.11 -6.48
C ASN A 173 5.54 12.33 -7.59
N CYS A 174 6.64 11.63 -7.30
CA CYS A 174 7.29 10.72 -8.26
C CYS A 174 6.35 9.60 -8.72
N VAL A 175 5.59 8.97 -7.80
CA VAL A 175 4.58 7.96 -8.15
C VAL A 175 3.51 8.54 -9.09
N LEU A 176 3.06 9.76 -8.83
CA LEU A 176 2.09 10.44 -9.70
C LEU A 176 2.67 10.79 -11.08
N ILE A 177 3.92 11.24 -11.15
CA ILE A 177 4.62 11.50 -12.42
C ILE A 177 4.66 10.21 -13.25
N LEU A 178 5.17 9.12 -12.67
CA LEU A 178 5.28 7.82 -13.34
C LEU A 178 3.90 7.33 -13.80
N SER A 179 2.89 7.46 -12.95
CA SER A 179 1.52 7.08 -13.29
C SER A 179 0.95 7.91 -14.44
N THR A 180 1.19 9.22 -14.46
CA THR A 180 0.69 10.14 -15.51
C THR A 180 1.36 9.86 -16.85
N CYS A 181 2.63 9.47 -16.82
CA CYS A 181 3.42 9.15 -18.00
C CYS A 181 3.33 7.67 -18.43
N ASN A 182 2.43 6.87 -17.82
CA ASN A 182 2.26 5.44 -18.08
C ASN A 182 3.55 4.62 -17.95
N ILE A 183 4.43 5.00 -17.01
CA ILE A 183 5.64 4.24 -16.68
C ILE A 183 5.28 3.22 -15.60
N LEU A 184 5.68 1.96 -15.79
CA LEU A 184 5.43 0.89 -14.83
C LEU A 184 6.10 1.19 -13.48
N LEU A 185 5.34 1.00 -12.41
CA LEU A 185 5.76 1.22 -11.03
C LEU A 185 6.44 -0.04 -10.47
N THR A 186 7.70 0.16 -10.07
CA THR A 186 8.56 -0.76 -9.35
C THR A 186 9.35 0.03 -8.29
N ASP A 187 9.96 -0.67 -7.35
CA ASP A 187 10.94 -0.10 -6.43
C ASP A 187 12.04 0.67 -7.18
N THR A 188 12.57 0.09 -8.26
CA THR A 188 13.64 0.69 -9.08
C THR A 188 13.18 1.96 -9.78
N SER A 189 12.03 1.93 -10.48
CA SER A 189 11.51 3.11 -11.19
C SER A 189 11.19 4.26 -10.24
N VAL A 190 10.63 3.96 -9.06
CA VAL A 190 10.32 4.99 -8.05
C VAL A 190 11.61 5.56 -7.46
N THR A 191 12.62 4.72 -7.24
CA THR A 191 13.94 5.17 -6.76
C THR A 191 14.64 6.06 -7.79
N TYR A 192 14.66 5.66 -9.06
CA TYR A 192 15.24 6.48 -10.12
C TYR A 192 14.48 7.80 -10.28
N ALA A 193 13.14 7.78 -10.30
CA ALA A 193 12.36 9.01 -10.32
C ALA A 193 12.64 9.92 -9.12
N TYR A 194 12.84 9.36 -7.93
CA TYR A 194 13.22 10.11 -6.75
C TYR A 194 14.59 10.79 -6.91
N GLU A 195 15.59 10.06 -7.40
CA GLU A 195 16.93 10.60 -7.68
C GLU A 195 16.90 11.71 -8.72
N GLU A 196 16.23 11.49 -9.86
CA GLU A 196 16.11 12.48 -10.94
C GLU A 196 15.28 13.71 -10.53
N SER A 197 14.38 13.55 -9.57
CA SER A 197 13.58 14.65 -9.02
C SER A 197 14.40 15.66 -8.21
N GLY A 198 15.63 15.31 -7.80
CA GLY A 198 16.43 16.07 -6.82
C GLY A 198 16.71 17.53 -7.20
N LYS A 199 16.65 17.85 -8.50
CA LYS A 199 16.80 19.22 -9.03
C LYS A 199 15.59 20.14 -8.78
N TYR A 200 14.44 19.58 -8.42
CA TYR A 200 13.21 20.32 -8.13
C TYR A 200 12.85 20.26 -6.65
N LYS A 201 12.12 21.26 -6.16
CA LYS A 201 11.46 21.17 -4.85
C LYS A 201 10.25 20.24 -4.93
N ALA A 202 9.89 19.62 -3.81
CA ALA A 202 8.79 18.66 -3.79
C ALA A 202 7.46 19.25 -4.32
N ASN A 203 7.18 20.53 -4.05
CA ASN A 203 5.97 21.23 -4.51
C ASN A 203 5.99 21.61 -6.01
N GLU A 204 7.14 21.59 -6.66
CA GLU A 204 7.30 21.93 -8.09
C GLU A 204 7.15 20.68 -8.99
N LEU A 205 7.26 19.48 -8.43
CA LEU A 205 7.31 18.22 -9.20
C LEU A 205 6.07 17.91 -10.03
N LEU A 206 4.92 18.50 -9.71
CA LEU A 206 3.68 18.30 -10.46
C LEU A 206 3.46 19.39 -11.54
N GLN A 207 4.44 20.26 -11.77
CA GLN A 207 4.42 21.18 -12.90
C GLN A 207 4.77 20.43 -14.20
N PRO A 208 4.18 20.82 -15.36
CA PRO A 208 4.37 20.09 -16.62
C PRO A 208 5.83 19.87 -17.01
N GLU A 209 6.68 20.88 -16.81
CA GLU A 209 8.12 20.80 -17.13
C GLU A 209 8.83 19.73 -16.29
N ALA A 210 8.59 19.72 -14.97
CA ALA A 210 9.19 18.76 -14.06
C ALA A 210 8.67 17.33 -14.30
N ILE A 211 7.37 17.17 -14.60
CA ILE A 211 6.77 15.88 -14.95
C ILE A 211 7.50 15.27 -16.15
N VAL A 212 7.61 16.04 -17.25
CA VAL A 212 8.21 15.55 -18.50
C VAL A 212 9.69 15.21 -18.29
N ASP A 213 10.45 16.10 -17.65
CA ASP A 213 11.89 15.92 -17.44
C ASP A 213 12.19 14.68 -16.57
N VAL A 214 11.56 14.57 -15.40
CA VAL A 214 11.76 13.43 -14.48
C VAL A 214 11.33 12.11 -15.15
N ALA A 215 10.21 12.09 -15.87
CA ALA A 215 9.74 10.89 -16.55
C ALA A 215 10.70 10.43 -17.64
N LEU A 216 11.21 11.36 -18.48
CA LEU A 216 12.14 11.04 -19.55
C LEU A 216 13.47 10.49 -19.02
N LEU A 217 14.04 11.15 -18.01
CA LEU A 217 15.31 10.70 -17.40
C LEU A 217 15.16 9.34 -16.71
N THR A 218 14.04 9.14 -15.99
CA THR A 218 13.74 7.85 -15.38
C THR A 218 13.61 6.75 -16.43
N HIS A 219 12.86 7.01 -17.50
CA HIS A 219 12.69 6.05 -18.59
C HIS A 219 14.02 5.74 -19.29
N HIS A 220 14.89 6.72 -19.47
CA HIS A 220 16.23 6.48 -20.03
C HIS A 220 17.04 5.54 -19.15
N ARG A 221 17.07 5.77 -17.82
CA ARG A 221 17.79 4.91 -16.86
C ARG A 221 17.23 3.51 -16.74
N LEU A 222 15.92 3.31 -16.95
CA LEU A 222 15.30 1.98 -16.94
C LEU A 222 15.65 1.12 -18.16
N ASN A 223 16.12 1.74 -19.25
CA ASN A 223 16.45 1.07 -20.52
C ASN A 223 17.96 0.92 -20.77
N GLN A 224 18.80 1.35 -19.83
CA GLN A 224 20.23 1.07 -19.81
C GLN A 224 20.48 -0.27 -19.11
#